data_AF-A0A948IXQ9-F1
#
_entry.id   AF-A0A948IXQ9-F1
#
_cell.length_a   1.000
_cell.length_b   1.000
_cell.length_c   1.000
_cell.angle_alpha   90.00
_cell.angle_beta   90.00
_cell.angle_gamma   90.00
#
_symmetry.space_group_name_H-M   'P 1'
#
loop_
_entity.id
_entity.type
_entity.pdbx_description
1 polymer ?
#
loop_
_entity_poly.entity_id
_entity_poly.type
_entity_poly.pdbx_seq_one_letter_code
_entity_poly.pdbx_strand_id
1 'polypeptide(L)'
;MRLIPTLAFLMFAGAAGAQPIAENPPTKTIQCIDVGGQQVPALCRVPASRLDPREDICTCPGGGQRVEVAVCAKGQTPPPEGRALNIARRTAIRDGSLLGDMIGDKPICVAPRNR
;
A
#
# COMPACT_ATOMS: atom_id res chain seq x y z
N MET A 1 -34.71 30.58 -45.24
CA MET A 1 -33.35 30.74 -44.71
C MET A 1 -33.39 30.37 -43.23
N ARG A 2 -32.84 29.21 -42.83
CA ARG A 2 -32.82 28.73 -41.44
C ARG A 2 -31.40 28.91 -40.90
N LEU A 3 -31.22 29.67 -39.83
CA LEU A 3 -29.93 29.86 -39.15
C LEU A 3 -29.92 28.99 -37.88
N ILE A 4 -29.00 28.04 -37.84
CA ILE A 4 -28.75 27.11 -36.73
C ILE A 4 -27.68 27.75 -35.84
N PRO A 5 -27.91 28.00 -34.54
CA PRO A 5 -26.84 28.38 -33.63
C PRO A 5 -26.16 27.13 -33.08
N THR A 6 -24.88 26.98 -33.39
CA THR A 6 -23.99 25.91 -32.92
C THR A 6 -23.64 26.14 -31.44
N LEU A 7 -24.07 25.24 -30.54
CA LEU A 7 -23.67 25.24 -29.13
C LEU A 7 -22.26 24.63 -28.99
N ALA A 8 -21.28 25.43 -28.55
CA ALA A 8 -19.95 24.94 -28.18
C ALA A 8 -19.95 24.49 -26.71
N PHE A 9 -19.96 23.18 -26.48
CA PHE A 9 -19.71 22.59 -25.15
C PHE A 9 -18.19 22.57 -24.90
N LEU A 10 -17.70 23.45 -24.03
CA LEU A 10 -16.33 23.39 -23.50
C LEU A 10 -16.24 22.25 -22.47
N MET A 11 -15.58 21.15 -22.84
CA MET A 11 -15.19 20.12 -21.88
C MET A 11 -14.07 20.66 -20.98
N PHE A 12 -14.38 20.93 -19.72
CA PHE A 12 -13.36 21.02 -18.68
C PHE A 12 -12.83 19.61 -18.41
N ALA A 13 -11.69 19.28 -19.02
CA ALA A 13 -10.88 18.15 -18.60
C ALA A 13 -10.36 18.46 -17.19
N GLY A 14 -10.99 17.88 -16.18
CA GLY A 14 -10.51 17.94 -14.80
C GLY A 14 -9.13 17.30 -14.73
N ALA A 15 -8.09 18.12 -14.59
CA ALA A 15 -6.77 17.64 -14.22
C ALA A 15 -6.84 17.13 -12.78
N ALA A 16 -6.98 15.80 -12.63
CA ALA A 16 -6.73 15.15 -11.35
C ALA A 16 -5.24 15.25 -11.05
N GLY A 17 -4.82 16.36 -10.44
CA GLY A 17 -3.46 16.56 -9.95
C GLY A 17 -3.19 15.56 -8.83
N ALA A 18 -2.25 14.64 -9.04
CA ALA A 18 -1.71 13.80 -7.98
C ALA A 18 -1.11 14.71 -6.89
N GLN A 19 -1.73 14.72 -5.70
CA GLN A 19 -1.26 15.54 -4.60
C GLN A 19 0.11 15.01 -4.08
N PRO A 20 1.00 15.89 -3.61
CA PRO A 20 2.27 15.48 -3.05
C PRO A 20 2.09 14.50 -1.88
N ILE A 21 2.72 13.31 -1.97
CA ILE A 21 2.69 12.27 -0.93
C ILE A 21 3.17 12.80 0.45
N ALA A 22 3.98 13.85 0.45
CA ALA A 22 4.46 14.48 1.67
C ALA A 22 3.35 15.17 2.49
N GLU A 23 2.28 15.61 1.84
CA GLU A 23 1.14 16.30 2.46
C GLU A 23 0.09 15.31 2.99
N ASN A 24 0.06 14.08 2.46
CA ASN A 24 -0.83 13.01 2.91
C ASN A 24 -0.12 11.64 2.83
N PRO A 25 0.71 11.31 3.83
CA PRO A 25 1.48 10.07 3.83
C PRO A 25 0.54 8.85 3.90
N PRO A 26 0.87 7.73 3.23
CA PRO A 26 0.05 6.53 3.27
C PRO A 26 -0.01 5.98 4.71
N THR A 27 -1.22 5.71 5.18
CA THR A 27 -1.48 5.11 6.50
C THR A 27 -1.41 3.57 6.48
N LYS A 28 -1.35 2.99 5.29
CA LYS A 28 -1.29 1.55 5.04
C LYS A 28 -0.46 1.23 3.81
N THR A 29 0.05 0.02 3.75
CA THR A 29 0.87 -0.52 2.67
C THR A 29 0.62 -2.02 2.56
N ILE A 30 0.95 -2.62 1.44
CA ILE A 30 1.03 -4.04 1.13
C ILE A 30 2.41 -4.61 1.45
N GLN A 31 2.42 -5.72 2.17
CA GLN A 31 3.56 -6.63 2.23
C GLN A 31 3.29 -7.85 1.35
N CYS A 32 4.35 -8.36 0.71
CA CYS A 32 4.32 -9.67 0.11
C CYS A 32 4.72 -10.70 1.15
N ILE A 33 3.82 -11.62 1.48
CA ILE A 33 4.00 -12.61 2.55
C ILE A 33 3.96 -14.02 1.94
N ASP A 34 5.00 -14.83 2.18
CA ASP A 34 5.02 -16.23 1.75
C ASP A 34 4.16 -17.14 2.66
N VAL A 35 3.94 -18.39 2.25
CA VAL A 35 3.16 -19.37 3.04
C VAL A 35 3.75 -19.67 4.43
N GLY A 36 5.03 -19.37 4.63
CA GLY A 36 5.74 -19.47 5.91
C GLY A 36 5.56 -18.24 6.80
N GLY A 37 4.84 -17.21 6.35
CA GLY A 37 4.63 -15.95 7.04
C GLY A 37 5.81 -14.99 6.96
N GLN A 38 6.84 -15.29 6.15
CA GLN A 38 7.96 -14.38 5.95
C GLN A 38 7.60 -13.30 4.94
N GLN A 39 8.17 -12.11 5.13
CA GLN A 39 8.10 -11.08 4.12
C GLN A 39 9.05 -11.40 2.95
N VAL A 40 8.55 -11.35 1.72
CA VAL A 40 9.35 -11.45 0.50
C VAL A 40 9.39 -10.09 -0.22
N PRO A 41 10.44 -9.81 -1.01
CA PRO A 41 10.52 -8.57 -1.78
C PRO A 41 9.39 -8.47 -2.82
N ALA A 42 8.74 -7.31 -2.87
CA ALA A 42 7.81 -6.98 -3.95
C ALA A 42 8.58 -6.67 -5.24
N LEU A 43 8.05 -7.06 -6.40
CA LEU A 43 8.62 -6.72 -7.71
C LEU A 43 7.73 -5.68 -8.39
N CYS A 44 8.27 -4.49 -8.58
CA CYS A 44 7.55 -3.37 -9.18
C CYS A 44 8.02 -3.15 -10.62
N ARG A 45 7.10 -2.86 -11.54
CA ARG A 45 7.40 -2.69 -12.97
C ARG A 45 7.97 -1.31 -13.35
N VAL A 46 8.25 -0.43 -12.37
CA VAL A 46 8.74 0.93 -12.60
C VAL A 46 10.14 1.14 -12.02
N PRO A 47 10.94 2.08 -12.58
CA PRO A 47 12.20 2.50 -11.98
C PRO A 47 11.97 2.99 -10.56
N ALA A 48 12.84 2.59 -9.62
CA ALA A 48 12.66 2.84 -8.20
C ALA A 48 12.50 4.34 -7.84
N SER A 49 12.99 5.24 -8.68
CA SER A 49 12.88 6.70 -8.55
C SER A 49 11.47 7.28 -8.80
N ARG A 50 10.54 6.52 -9.40
CA ARG A 50 9.13 6.93 -9.60
C ARG A 50 8.14 5.95 -8.97
N LEU A 51 8.59 5.14 -8.02
CA LEU A 51 7.70 4.35 -7.17
C LEU A 51 6.81 5.31 -6.39
N ASP A 52 5.59 5.51 -6.87
CA ASP A 52 4.52 5.94 -5.98
C ASP A 52 4.47 4.88 -4.86
N PRO A 53 4.54 5.25 -3.57
CA PRO A 53 4.37 4.32 -2.47
C PRO A 53 2.98 3.68 -2.44
N ARG A 54 2.07 4.05 -3.36
CA ARG A 54 0.94 3.23 -3.77
C ARG A 54 1.46 1.99 -4.51
N GLU A 55 1.38 0.84 -3.83
CA GLU A 55 1.96 -0.45 -4.25
C GLU A 55 1.08 -1.26 -5.20
N ASP A 56 0.13 -0.61 -5.86
CA ASP A 56 -0.72 -1.16 -6.90
C ASP A 56 0.08 -1.52 -8.18
N ILE A 57 1.30 -0.98 -8.35
CA ILE A 57 2.21 -1.31 -9.45
C ILE A 57 3.19 -2.46 -9.15
N CYS A 58 3.14 -3.03 -7.94
CA CYS A 58 4.04 -4.07 -7.48
C CYS A 58 3.33 -5.42 -7.38
N THR A 59 3.98 -6.51 -7.80
CA THR A 59 3.48 -7.88 -7.65
C THR A 59 4.28 -8.64 -6.59
N CYS A 60 3.65 -9.65 -6.00
CA CYS A 60 4.29 -10.55 -5.06
C CYS A 60 4.71 -11.84 -5.79
N PRO A 61 6.01 -12.01 -6.11
CA PRO A 61 6.50 -13.21 -6.78
C PRO A 61 6.59 -14.41 -5.81
N GLY A 62 6.91 -15.59 -6.36
CA GLY A 62 7.32 -16.75 -5.56
C GLY A 62 6.23 -17.34 -4.66
N GLY A 63 4.95 -17.11 -4.99
CA GLY A 63 3.81 -17.55 -4.18
C GLY A 63 3.48 -16.64 -3.00
N GLY A 64 4.13 -15.47 -2.90
CA GLY A 64 3.78 -14.46 -1.91
C GLY A 64 2.38 -13.89 -2.12
N GLN A 65 1.61 -13.74 -1.05
CA GLN A 65 0.32 -13.08 -1.05
C GLN A 65 0.46 -11.60 -0.69
N ARG A 66 -0.39 -10.77 -1.27
CA ARG A 66 -0.52 -9.35 -0.92
C ARG A 66 -1.29 -9.25 0.38
N VAL A 67 -0.66 -8.71 1.41
CA VAL A 67 -1.25 -8.50 2.73
C VAL A 67 -1.18 -7.03 3.09
N GLU A 68 -2.32 -6.39 3.32
CA GLU A 68 -2.38 -5.00 3.75
C GLU A 68 -1.99 -4.86 5.22
N VAL A 69 -1.19 -3.85 5.56
CA VAL A 69 -0.67 -3.61 6.91
C VAL A 69 -0.57 -2.12 7.17
N ALA A 70 -0.76 -1.74 8.43
CA ALA A 70 -0.69 -0.35 8.84
C ALA A 70 0.76 0.15 8.81
N VAL A 71 0.95 1.39 8.39
CA VAL A 71 2.22 2.10 8.62
C VAL A 71 2.25 2.58 10.06
N CYS A 72 3.36 2.36 10.77
CA CYS A 72 3.49 2.75 12.16
C CYS A 72 3.28 4.27 12.33
N ALA A 73 2.49 4.65 13.32
CA ALA A 73 2.31 6.04 13.68
C ALA A 73 3.64 6.66 14.16
N LYS A 74 3.73 7.99 14.18
CA LYS A 74 4.92 8.70 14.66
C LYS A 74 5.25 8.26 16.11
N GLY A 75 6.46 7.76 16.33
CA GLY A 75 6.93 7.28 17.64
C GLY A 75 6.56 5.83 17.97
N GLN A 76 5.74 5.17 17.15
CA GLN A 76 5.49 3.74 17.27
C GLN A 76 6.62 2.93 16.61
N THR A 77 6.99 1.82 17.22
CA THR A 77 7.97 0.87 16.67
C THR A 77 7.25 -0.36 16.14
N PRO A 78 7.65 -0.89 14.96
CA PRO A 78 7.11 -2.13 14.45
C PRO A 78 7.46 -3.29 15.40
N PRO A 79 6.62 -4.34 15.47
CA PRO A 79 6.96 -5.54 16.21
C PRO A 79 8.29 -6.13 15.73
N PRO A 80 9.09 -6.75 16.61
CA PRO A 80 10.31 -7.41 16.20
C PRO A 80 10.00 -8.57 15.25
N GLU A 81 10.86 -8.77 14.26
CA GLU A 81 10.81 -9.95 13.39
C GLU A 81 10.96 -11.23 14.23
N GLY A 82 10.13 -12.23 13.97
CA GLY A 82 10.16 -13.47 14.73
C GLY A 82 8.89 -14.31 14.61
N ARG A 83 8.86 -15.41 15.39
CA ARG A 83 7.82 -16.43 15.30
C ARG A 83 6.41 -15.86 15.48
N ALA A 84 6.19 -14.98 16.45
CA ALA A 84 4.87 -14.42 16.73
C ALA A 84 4.32 -13.61 15.53
N LEU A 85 5.16 -12.75 14.96
CA LEU A 85 4.82 -11.97 13.78
C LEU A 85 4.56 -12.85 12.55
N ASN A 86 5.37 -13.90 12.37
CA ASN A 86 5.18 -14.84 11.27
C ASN A 86 3.89 -15.65 11.40
N ILE A 87 3.42 -15.95 12.62
CA ILE A 87 2.12 -16.59 12.84
C ILE A 87 0.99 -15.65 12.42
N ALA A 88 1.01 -14.39 12.87
CA ALA A 88 -0.01 -13.40 12.47
C ALA A 88 -0.03 -13.21 10.94
N ARG A 89 1.14 -13.06 10.32
CA ARG A 89 1.31 -12.99 8.87
C ARG A 89 0.72 -14.19 8.14
N ARG A 90 0.91 -15.42 8.63
CA ARG A 90 0.29 -16.63 8.02
C ARG A 90 -1.23 -16.60 8.07
N THR A 91 -1.81 -16.09 9.14
CA THR A 91 -3.26 -15.91 9.24
C THR A 91 -3.72 -14.87 8.22
N ALA A 92 -3.02 -13.74 8.14
CA ALA A 92 -3.32 -12.63 7.25
C ALA A 92 -3.19 -12.95 5.75
N ILE A 93 -2.50 -14.03 5.38
CA ILE A 93 -2.49 -14.55 4.00
C ILE A 93 -3.91 -14.93 3.53
N ARG A 94 -4.79 -15.34 4.45
CA ARG A 94 -6.12 -15.87 4.12
C ARG A 94 -7.15 -14.78 3.87
N ASP A 95 -7.09 -13.69 4.63
CA ASP A 95 -8.00 -12.54 4.53
C ASP A 95 -7.38 -11.32 3.85
N GLY A 96 -6.05 -11.35 3.66
CA GLY A 96 -5.29 -10.30 2.98
C GLY A 96 -4.95 -9.10 3.86
N SER A 97 -5.04 -9.19 5.20
CA SER A 97 -4.88 -8.02 6.07
C SER A 97 -4.26 -8.33 7.43
N LEU A 98 -3.36 -7.45 7.87
CA LEU A 98 -2.84 -7.30 9.24
C LEU A 98 -3.39 -6.03 9.92
N LEU A 99 -4.34 -5.34 9.29
CA LEU A 99 -4.89 -4.10 9.84
C LEU A 99 -5.66 -4.37 11.14
N GLY A 100 -5.20 -3.78 12.23
CA GLY A 100 -5.81 -3.97 13.56
C GLY A 100 -5.31 -5.23 14.28
N ASP A 101 -4.49 -6.06 13.65
CA ASP A 101 -3.90 -7.22 14.29
C ASP A 101 -2.88 -6.81 15.36
N MET A 102 -2.75 -7.67 16.37
CA MET A 102 -1.97 -7.40 17.57
C MET A 102 -0.98 -8.55 17.82
N ILE A 103 0.19 -8.20 18.38
CA ILE A 103 1.12 -9.15 18.99
C ILE A 103 1.26 -8.78 20.46
N GLY A 104 0.58 -9.53 21.33
CA GLY A 104 0.36 -9.10 22.70
C GLY A 104 -0.41 -7.78 22.71
N ASP A 105 0.10 -6.79 23.43
CA ASP A 105 -0.53 -5.45 23.53
C ASP A 105 -0.03 -4.46 22.47
N LYS A 106 0.72 -4.93 21.46
CA LYS A 106 1.31 -4.06 20.43
C LYS A 106 0.62 -4.26 19.08
N PRO A 107 0.17 -3.18 18.41
CA PRO A 107 -0.36 -3.27 17.05
C PRO A 107 0.72 -3.71 16.07
N ILE A 108 0.32 -4.55 15.12
CA ILE A 108 1.16 -4.85 13.97
C ILE A 108 1.17 -3.64 13.05
N CYS A 109 2.37 -3.15 12.77
CA CYS A 109 2.60 -2.08 11.82
C CYS A 109 3.98 -2.25 11.19
N VAL A 110 4.21 -1.54 10.08
CA VAL A 110 5.50 -1.49 9.41
C VAL A 110 6.11 -0.11 9.50
N ALA A 111 7.44 -0.05 9.55
CA ALA A 111 8.12 1.22 9.47
C ALA A 111 7.74 1.94 8.16
N PRO A 112 7.55 3.27 8.19
CA PRO A 112 7.40 4.05 6.97
C PRO A 112 8.59 3.79 6.05
N ARG A 113 8.35 3.60 4.76
CA ARG A 113 9.46 3.64 3.78
C ARG A 113 10.04 5.05 3.81
N ASN A 114 11.35 5.14 4.00
CA ASN A 114 12.09 6.40 4.15
C ASN A 114 11.63 7.48 3.14
N ARG A 115 11.55 8.72 3.64
CA ARG A 115 11.89 9.90 2.86
C ARG A 115 13.41 10.06 2.85
#